data_AF-A0A7V9PNU8-F1
#
_entry.id   AF-A0A7V9PNU8-F1
#
_cell.length_a   1.000
_cell.length_b   1.000
_cell.length_c   1.000
_cell.angle_alpha   90.00
_cell.angle_beta   90.00
_cell.angle_gamma   90.00
#
_symmetry.space_group_name_H-M   'P 1'
#
loop_
_entity.id
_entity.type
_entity.pdbx_description
1 polymer ?
#
loop_
_entity_poly.entity_id
_entity_poly.type
_entity_poly.pdbx_seq_one_letter_code
_entity_poly.pdbx_strand_id
1 'polypeptide(L)'
;MATRVATKPWSPSPWTVGESRTLDERTLVKLASVAAALADALRERGVAEPTASITAETAIAVFRNAFERWVAAADQRDLPELIRESLHALQAVTAGG
;
A
#
# COMPACT_ATOMS: atom_id res chain seq x y z
N MET A 1 -12.57 -4.86 21.67
CA MET A 1 -11.81 -6.13 21.60
C MET A 1 -11.52 -6.40 20.14
N ALA A 2 -10.39 -5.90 19.61
CA ALA A 2 -10.06 -6.01 18.19
C ALA A 2 -9.53 -7.41 17.88
N THR A 3 -10.27 -8.17 17.07
CA THR A 3 -9.87 -9.50 16.62
C THR A 3 -8.58 -9.36 15.82
N ARG A 4 -7.46 -9.87 16.35
CA ARG A 4 -6.18 -9.89 15.66
C ARG A 4 -6.32 -10.83 14.46
N VAL A 5 -6.31 -10.28 13.25
CA VAL A 5 -6.31 -11.08 12.02
C VAL A 5 -5.05 -11.95 12.04
N ALA A 6 -5.21 -13.27 11.92
CA ALA A 6 -4.09 -14.19 11.82
C ALA A 6 -3.30 -13.86 10.54
N THR A 7 -1.99 -13.73 10.64
CA THR A 7 -1.08 -13.42 9.52
C THR A 7 -0.17 -14.61 9.22
N LYS A 8 0.45 -14.63 8.03
CA LYS A 8 1.36 -15.71 7.61
C LYS A 8 2.52 -15.87 8.61
N PRO A 9 3.06 -17.09 8.80
CA PRO A 9 3.98 -17.41 9.89
C PRO A 9 5.30 -16.62 9.88
N TRP A 10 5.71 -16.08 8.72
CA TRP A 10 6.90 -15.24 8.56
C TRP A 10 6.62 -13.74 8.74
N SER A 11 5.36 -13.32 8.92
CA SER A 11 4.95 -11.92 9.12
C SER A 11 3.94 -11.86 10.27
N PRO A 12 4.38 -11.76 11.55
CA PRO A 12 3.49 -11.73 12.71
C PRO A 12 2.66 -10.43 12.83
N SER A 13 2.94 -9.45 11.96
CA SER A 13 2.21 -8.20 11.74
C SER A 13 2.60 -7.66 10.34
N PRO A 14 1.69 -7.02 9.59
CA PRO A 14 1.97 -6.54 8.23
C PRO A 14 3.19 -5.60 8.18
N TRP A 15 3.35 -4.74 9.17
CA TRP A 15 4.33 -3.65 9.13
C TRP A 15 5.57 -3.91 10.00
N THR A 16 5.62 -5.06 10.67
CA THR A 16 6.64 -5.39 11.66
C THR A 16 7.79 -6.18 11.01
N VAL A 17 8.90 -5.49 10.74
CA VAL A 17 10.20 -6.11 10.47
C VAL A 17 10.94 -6.27 11.82
N GLY A 18 10.57 -7.26 12.62
CA GLY A 18 11.11 -7.53 13.97
C GLY A 18 10.38 -6.82 15.14
N GLU A 19 10.62 -7.19 16.41
CA GLU A 19 9.77 -6.85 17.58
C GLU A 19 9.68 -5.37 18.05
N SER A 20 10.26 -4.38 17.36
CA SER A 20 10.40 -3.01 17.91
C SER A 20 9.48 -1.96 17.27
N ARG A 21 8.72 -1.22 18.11
CA ARG A 21 7.78 -0.13 17.72
C ARG A 21 8.42 1.01 16.91
N THR A 22 9.72 1.24 17.06
CA THR A 22 10.49 2.26 16.32
C THR A 22 10.67 1.95 14.83
N LEU A 23 10.39 0.71 14.39
CA LEU A 23 10.39 0.34 12.97
C LEU A 23 9.12 0.75 12.24
N ASP A 24 8.00 0.95 12.93
CA ASP A 24 6.71 1.30 12.33
C ASP A 24 6.72 2.76 11.84
N GLU A 25 7.20 3.69 12.68
CA GLU A 25 7.43 5.10 12.33
C GLU A 25 8.41 5.24 11.15
N ARG A 26 9.46 4.39 11.11
CA ARG A 26 10.41 4.35 9.98
C ARG A 26 9.78 3.81 8.71
N THR A 27 8.75 2.97 8.80
CA THR A 27 8.07 2.39 7.62
C THR A 27 7.13 3.39 6.98
N LEU A 28 6.46 4.24 7.77
CA LEU A 28 5.68 5.36 7.25
C LEU A 28 6.56 6.40 6.54
N VAL A 29 7.70 6.77 7.13
CA VAL A 29 8.68 7.66 6.48
C VAL A 29 9.25 7.04 5.20
N LYS A 30 9.49 5.73 5.19
CA LYS A 30 9.92 5.02 3.97
C LYS A 30 8.86 5.08 2.88
N LEU A 31 7.59 4.80 3.18
CA LEU A 31 6.53 4.86 2.18
C LEU A 31 6.32 6.28 1.62
N ALA A 32 6.45 7.30 2.45
CA ALA A 32 6.45 8.70 2.00
C ALA A 32 7.61 8.99 1.04
N SER A 33 8.81 8.44 1.29
CA SER A 33 9.94 8.58 0.37
C SER A 33 9.71 7.87 -0.97
N VAL A 34 9.02 6.72 -0.96
CA VAL A 34 8.63 6.02 -2.21
C VAL A 34 7.57 6.83 -2.97
N ALA A 35 6.59 7.41 -2.28
CA ALA A 35 5.61 8.31 -2.91
C ALA A 35 6.30 9.50 -3.60
N ALA A 36 7.24 10.15 -2.91
CA ALA A 36 7.99 11.27 -3.48
C ALA A 36 8.78 10.85 -4.73
N ALA A 37 9.51 9.75 -4.67
CA ALA A 37 10.26 9.22 -5.81
C ALA A 37 9.35 8.82 -6.98
N LEU A 38 8.16 8.30 -6.70
CA LEU A 38 7.17 7.97 -7.72
C LEU A 38 6.60 9.24 -8.38
N ALA A 39 6.31 10.29 -7.60
CA ALA A 39 5.88 11.57 -8.14
C ALA A 39 6.97 12.22 -9.02
N ASP A 40 8.24 12.20 -8.59
CA ASP A 40 9.38 12.62 -9.40
C ASP A 40 9.43 11.89 -10.74
N ALA A 41 9.36 10.55 -10.70
CA ALA A 41 9.43 9.73 -11.89
C ALA A 41 8.21 9.92 -12.83
N LEU A 42 7.06 10.34 -12.30
CA LEU A 42 5.88 10.69 -13.10
C LEU A 42 6.06 12.06 -13.76
N ARG A 43 6.64 13.04 -13.04
CA ARG A 43 6.98 14.37 -13.59
C ARG A 43 8.01 14.27 -14.72
N GLU A 44 9.04 13.45 -14.55
CA GLU A 44 10.03 13.17 -15.60
C GLU A 44 9.39 12.58 -16.87
N ARG A 45 8.24 11.91 -16.73
CA ARG A 45 7.45 11.35 -17.84
C ARG A 45 6.38 12.31 -18.37
N GLY A 46 6.36 13.57 -17.90
CA GLY A 46 5.46 14.61 -18.38
C GLY A 46 4.10 14.67 -17.68
N VAL A 47 3.90 13.95 -16.58
CA VAL A 47 2.67 14.08 -15.77
C VAL A 47 2.78 15.34 -14.92
N ALA A 48 1.86 16.29 -15.13
CA ALA A 48 1.85 17.56 -14.40
C ALA A 48 1.34 17.43 -12.96
N GLU A 49 1.65 18.44 -12.13
CA GLU A 49 1.00 18.60 -10.82
C GLU A 49 -0.44 19.13 -10.96
N PRO A 50 -1.37 18.75 -10.06
CA PRO A 50 -1.19 17.87 -8.90
C PRO A 50 -1.29 16.36 -9.22
N THR A 51 -1.51 16.00 -10.50
CA THR A 51 -1.78 14.62 -10.91
C THR A 51 -0.64 13.66 -10.57
N ALA A 52 0.62 14.08 -10.74
CA ALA A 52 1.78 13.25 -10.38
C ALA A 52 1.79 12.90 -8.88
N SER A 53 1.64 13.90 -8.00
CA SER A 53 1.60 13.70 -6.55
C SER A 53 0.41 12.87 -6.11
N ILE A 54 -0.80 13.17 -6.60
CA ILE A 54 -2.02 12.42 -6.25
C ILE A 54 -1.90 10.96 -6.69
N THR A 55 -1.38 10.72 -7.89
CA THR A 55 -1.19 9.36 -8.42
C THR A 55 -0.21 8.57 -7.55
N ALA A 56 0.90 9.19 -7.14
CA ALA A 56 1.90 8.54 -6.32
C ALA A 56 1.37 8.13 -4.94
N GLU A 57 0.69 9.05 -4.24
CA GLU A 57 0.07 8.76 -2.94
C GLU A 57 -1.02 7.68 -3.05
N THR A 58 -1.79 7.73 -4.13
CA THR A 58 -2.82 6.73 -4.42
C THR A 58 -2.22 5.34 -4.65
N ALA A 59 -1.11 5.25 -5.40
CA ALA A 59 -0.40 4.00 -5.63
C ALA A 59 0.11 3.39 -4.31
N ILE A 60 0.64 4.21 -3.39
CA ILE A 60 1.03 3.76 -2.06
C ILE A 60 -0.17 3.27 -1.26
N ALA A 61 -1.33 3.94 -1.34
CA ALA A 61 -2.55 3.50 -0.66
C ALA A 61 -3.06 2.14 -1.16
N VAL A 62 -3.07 1.94 -2.49
CA VAL A 62 -3.43 0.67 -3.13
C VAL A 62 -2.47 -0.45 -2.70
N PHE A 63 -1.16 -0.20 -2.78
CA PHE A 63 -0.15 -1.17 -2.36
C PHE A 63 -0.31 -1.56 -0.89
N ARG A 64 -0.51 -0.57 0.00
CA ARG A 64 -0.67 -0.81 1.44
C ARG A 64 -1.84 -1.75 1.73
N ASN A 65 -2.99 -1.48 1.11
CA ASN A 65 -4.19 -2.29 1.28
C ASN A 65 -4.00 -3.71 0.75
N ALA A 66 -3.41 -3.86 -0.44
CA ALA A 66 -3.14 -5.17 -1.03
C ALA A 66 -2.14 -5.98 -0.19
N PHE A 67 -1.10 -5.33 0.33
CA PHE A 67 -0.08 -5.97 1.14
C PHE A 67 -0.61 -6.46 2.49
N GLU A 68 -1.43 -5.66 3.19
CA GLU A 68 -2.09 -6.07 4.44
C GLU A 68 -2.97 -7.31 4.26
N ARG A 69 -3.69 -7.37 3.12
CA ARG A 69 -4.49 -8.55 2.76
C ARG A 69 -3.61 -9.73 2.42
N TRP A 70 -2.54 -9.51 1.67
CA TRP A 70 -1.64 -10.57 1.23
C TRP A 70 -0.94 -11.26 2.39
N VAL A 71 -0.53 -10.52 3.42
CA VAL A 71 0.12 -11.10 4.61
C VAL A 71 -0.88 -11.75 5.58
N ALA A 72 -2.19 -11.50 5.43
CA ALA A 72 -3.21 -12.17 6.22
C ALA A 72 -3.23 -13.67 5.88
N ALA A 73 -3.20 -14.54 6.90
CA ALA A 73 -3.15 -15.99 6.72
C ALA A 73 -4.40 -16.55 6.03
N ALA A 74 -5.54 -15.87 6.20
CA ALA A 74 -6.80 -16.23 5.57
C ALA A 74 -6.80 -15.98 4.06
N ASP A 75 -5.92 -15.11 3.54
CA ASP A 75 -5.86 -14.80 2.12
C ASP A 75 -4.79 -15.66 1.41
N GLN A 76 -5.26 -16.46 0.44
CA GLN A 76 -4.41 -17.34 -0.37
C GLN A 76 -4.05 -16.72 -1.72
N ARG A 77 -4.64 -15.56 -2.05
CA ARG A 77 -4.36 -14.84 -3.30
C ARG A 77 -2.95 -14.28 -3.29
N ASP A 78 -2.40 -14.12 -4.49
CA ASP A 78 -1.10 -13.50 -4.66
C ASP A 78 -1.19 -11.96 -4.55
N LEU A 79 -0.06 -11.33 -4.27
CA LEU A 79 0.01 -9.88 -4.14
C LEU A 79 -0.43 -9.15 -5.43
N PRO A 80 -0.03 -9.57 -6.65
CA PRO A 80 -0.51 -8.96 -7.89
C PRO A 80 -2.03 -8.97 -8.09
N GLU A 81 -2.71 -10.04 -7.68
CA GLU A 81 -4.17 -10.15 -7.68
C GLU A 81 -4.79 -9.15 -6.72
N LEU A 82 -4.28 -9.08 -5.49
CA LEU A 82 -4.78 -8.16 -4.48
C LEU A 82 -4.55 -6.69 -4.86
N ILE A 83 -3.44 -6.36 -5.52
CA ILE A 83 -3.19 -5.02 -6.07
C ILE A 83 -4.23 -4.66 -7.12
N ARG A 84 -4.52 -5.57 -8.05
CA ARG A 84 -5.54 -5.34 -9.10
C ARG A 84 -6.93 -5.16 -8.51
N GLU A 85 -7.29 -5.96 -7.52
CA GLU A 85 -8.57 -5.80 -6.80
C GLU A 85 -8.68 -4.45 -6.09
N SER A 86 -7.64 -4.05 -5.35
CA SER A 86 -7.63 -2.76 -4.65
C SER A 86 -7.70 -1.58 -5.62
N LEU A 87 -7.04 -1.67 -6.78
CA LEU A 87 -7.16 -0.66 -7.85
C LEU A 87 -8.57 -0.62 -8.45
N HIS A 88 -9.17 -1.79 -8.72
CA HIS A 88 -10.53 -1.86 -9.25
C HIS A 88 -11.56 -1.29 -8.26
N ALA A 89 -11.41 -1.58 -6.97
CA ALA A 89 -12.25 -1.00 -5.92
C ALA A 89 -12.14 0.53 -5.89
N LEU A 90 -10.93 1.08 -6.01
CA LEU A 90 -10.73 2.53 -6.12
C LEU A 90 -11.40 3.10 -7.38
N GLN A 91 -11.21 2.47 -8.54
CA GLN A 91 -11.80 2.89 -9.80
C GLN A 91 -13.33 2.94 -9.73
N ALA A 92 -13.96 1.91 -9.13
CA ALA A 92 -15.40 1.84 -8.95
C ALA A 92 -15.95 3.02 -8.13
N VAL A 93 -15.25 3.43 -7.06
CA VAL A 93 -15.65 4.58 -6.24
C VAL A 93 -15.49 5.90 -7.02
N THR A 94 -14.43 6.04 -7.83
CA THR A 94 -14.19 7.26 -8.61
C THR A 94 -15.06 7.39 -9.86
N ALA A 95 -15.55 6.28 -10.42
CA ALA A 95 -16.40 6.24 -11.60
C ALA A 95 -17.90 6.35 -11.29
N GLY A 96 -18.29 6.12 -10.03
CA GLY A 96 -19.68 6.20 -9.56
C GLY A 96 -20.11 7.56 -9.02
N GLY A 97 -19.38 8.63 -9.37
CA GLY A 97 -19.68 10.02 -8.99
C GLY A 97 -20.44 10.79 -10.07
#